data_AF-B0W7R7-F1
#
_entry.id   AF-B0W7R7-F1
#
_cell.length_a   1.000
_cell.length_b   1.000
_cell.length_c   1.000
_cell.angle_alpha   90.00
_cell.angle_beta   90.00
_cell.angle_gamma   90.00
#
_symmetry.space_group_name_H-M   'P 1'
#
loop_
_entity.id
_entity.type
_entity.pdbx_description
1 polymer ?
#
loop_
_entity_poly.entity_id
_entity_poly.type
_entity_poly.pdbx_seq_one_letter_code
_entity_poly.pdbx_strand_id
1 'polypeptide(L)'
;MYLTEDLPSISALNKIEMSLSVVKSVFRNHPIVKGMVTYSILWPTGSIIQQTMDGKNWRTYNYRQSLNFAIFGTFFVAPSLYGWAIVEQFSYGPLAGTSFFFGMSLLEQKTTKEAVQEVKDKFPDTYKVGVCVWPIIQTINFTLIAEHNRVPFVSICSLLWTTFLAYMKQRPEHSSEDDIVTDGVTMGSPKTIEIEVQRKLAAL
;
A
#
# COMPACT_ATOMS: atom_id res chain seq x y z
N MET A 1 27.88 -1.72 56.61
CA MET A 1 28.04 -1.17 55.25
C MET A 1 27.42 -2.17 54.30
N TYR A 2 26.21 -1.93 53.79
CA TYR A 2 25.71 -2.38 52.47
C TYR A 2 24.31 -1.76 52.23
N LEU A 3 24.31 -0.75 51.36
CA LEU A 3 23.32 -0.42 50.33
C LEU A 3 21.85 -0.20 50.73
N THR A 4 21.54 1.03 51.15
CA THR A 4 20.24 1.63 50.77
C THR A 4 20.38 2.16 49.36
N GLU A 5 20.04 1.36 48.36
CA GLU A 5 19.77 1.88 47.01
C GLU A 5 18.56 2.81 47.11
N ASP A 6 18.78 4.10 46.82
CA ASP A 6 17.74 5.12 46.74
C ASP A 6 16.74 4.72 45.64
N LEU A 7 15.65 4.05 46.03
CA LEU A 7 14.51 3.78 45.17
C LEU A 7 13.99 5.12 44.62
N PRO A 8 13.91 5.29 43.29
CA PRO A 8 13.47 6.54 42.69
C PRO A 8 12.05 6.87 43.17
N SER A 9 11.85 8.11 43.63
CA SER A 9 10.55 8.52 44.18
C SER A 9 9.43 8.31 43.15
N ILE A 10 8.22 8.00 43.62
CA ILE A 10 7.03 7.79 42.77
C ILE A 10 6.81 8.97 41.80
N SER A 11 7.23 10.18 42.18
CA SER A 11 7.22 11.36 41.31
C SER A 11 8.18 11.25 40.11
N ALA A 12 9.35 10.65 40.29
CA ALA A 12 10.33 10.43 39.22
C ALA A 12 9.82 9.36 38.25
N LEU A 13 9.22 8.28 38.77
CA LEU A 13 8.61 7.23 37.97
C LEU A 13 7.46 7.78 37.10
N ASN A 14 6.55 8.57 37.66
CA ASN A 14 5.46 9.19 36.90
C ASN A 14 5.95 10.18 35.83
N LYS A 15 7.04 10.92 36.08
CA LYS A 15 7.67 11.80 35.08
C LYS A 15 8.28 11.01 33.92
N ILE A 16 8.90 9.87 34.22
CA ILE A 16 9.48 8.98 33.21
C ILE A 16 8.37 8.35 32.36
N GLU A 17 7.30 7.84 32.97
CA GLU A 17 6.17 7.26 32.22
C GLU A 17 5.44 8.28 31.36
N MET A 18 5.25 9.50 31.89
CA MET A 18 4.68 10.62 31.12
C MET A 18 5.58 11.01 29.94
N SER A 19 6.90 11.03 30.13
CA SER A 19 7.85 11.31 29.04
C SER A 19 7.83 10.20 27.98
N LEU A 20 7.79 8.94 28.40
CA LEU A 20 7.69 7.79 27.49
C LEU A 20 6.37 7.73 26.73
N SER A 21 5.25 8.12 27.35
CA SER A 21 3.94 8.13 26.72
C SER A 21 3.79 9.29 25.72
N VAL A 22 4.34 10.47 26.03
CA VAL A 22 4.43 11.59 25.08
C VAL A 22 5.29 11.21 23.87
N VAL A 23 6.47 10.60 24.10
CA VAL A 23 7.34 10.10 23.02
C VAL A 23 6.59 9.07 22.17
N LYS A 24 5.98 8.05 22.78
CA LYS A 24 5.18 7.04 22.05
C LYS A 24 4.03 7.66 21.26
N SER A 25 3.37 8.69 21.80
CA SER A 25 2.27 9.41 21.13
C SER A 25 2.74 10.21 19.91
N VAL A 26 3.85 10.95 20.04
CA VAL A 26 4.47 11.71 18.93
C VAL A 26 4.93 10.76 17.82
N PHE A 27 5.56 9.64 18.18
CA PHE A 27 5.95 8.61 17.21
C PHE A 27 4.74 7.96 16.54
N ARG A 28 3.59 7.81 17.22
CA ARG A 28 2.39 7.20 16.64
C ARG A 28 1.63 8.15 15.70
N ASN A 29 1.63 9.45 15.97
CA ASN A 29 0.81 10.42 15.24
C ASN A 29 1.53 11.12 14.08
N HIS A 30 2.86 11.03 13.99
CA HIS A 30 3.64 11.62 12.89
C HIS A 30 4.60 10.62 12.23
N PRO A 31 4.18 9.93 11.14
CA PRO A 31 5.05 8.98 10.43
C PRO A 31 6.33 9.63 9.88
N ILE A 32 6.28 10.93 9.57
CA ILE A 32 7.43 11.72 9.12
C ILE A 32 8.52 11.80 10.20
N VAL A 33 8.14 11.92 11.47
CA VAL A 33 9.09 12.06 12.60
C VAL A 33 9.94 10.80 12.78
N LYS A 34 9.35 9.62 12.55
CA LYS A 34 10.11 8.35 12.56
C LYS A 34 11.19 8.32 11.49
N GLY A 35 10.83 8.78 10.28
CA GLY A 35 11.76 8.93 9.17
C GLY A 35 12.89 9.88 9.54
N MET A 36 12.55 11.10 9.98
CA MET A 36 13.52 12.12 10.36
C MET A 36 14.51 11.63 11.41
N VAL A 37 14.04 11.01 12.50
CA VAL A 37 14.93 10.46 13.56
C VAL A 37 15.88 9.39 13.01
N THR A 38 15.37 8.51 12.15
CA THR A 38 16.18 7.46 11.53
C THR A 38 17.26 8.06 10.64
N TYR A 39 16.91 9.02 9.77
CA TYR A 39 17.87 9.67 8.86
C TYR A 39 18.88 10.55 9.60
N SER A 40 18.51 11.17 10.72
CA SER A 40 19.43 11.95 11.56
C SER A 40 20.54 11.11 12.19
N ILE A 41 20.34 9.80 12.36
CA ILE A 41 21.35 8.89 12.92
C ILE A 41 22.07 8.13 11.80
N LEU A 42 21.32 7.64 10.82
CA LEU A 42 21.83 6.78 9.76
C LEU A 42 22.91 7.45 8.91
N TRP A 43 22.68 8.69 8.47
CA TRP A 43 23.59 9.41 7.58
C TRP A 43 24.90 9.84 8.26
N PRO A 44 24.89 10.40 9.49
CA PRO A 44 26.11 10.64 10.25
C PRO A 44 26.87 9.36 10.57
N THR A 45 26.15 8.27 10.88
CA THR A 45 26.77 6.97 11.12
C THR A 45 27.49 6.46 9.87
N GLY A 46 26.86 6.55 8.69
CA GLY A 46 27.50 6.22 7.41
C GLY A 46 28.73 7.09 7.12
N SER A 47 28.66 8.39 7.42
CA SER A 47 29.81 9.30 7.29
C SER A 47 30.96 8.92 8.21
N ILE A 48 30.69 8.50 9.45
CA ILE A 48 31.71 8.06 10.40
C ILE A 48 32.33 6.72 9.96
N ILE A 49 31.50 5.78 9.48
CA ILE A 49 31.98 4.51 8.92
C ILE A 49 32.91 4.77 7.73
N GLN A 50 32.53 5.65 6.80
CA GLN A 50 33.39 6.04 5.69
C GLN A 50 34.72 6.63 6.18
N GLN A 51 34.67 7.56 7.13
CA GLN A 51 35.88 8.15 7.69
C GLN A 51 36.78 7.12 8.39
N THR A 52 36.19 6.07 8.96
CA THR A 52 36.92 4.94 9.57
C THR A 52 37.58 4.08 8.50
N MET A 53 36.90 3.81 7.39
CA MET A 53 37.47 3.09 6.24
C MET A 53 38.59 3.86 5.55
N ASP A 54 38.52 5.20 5.56
CA ASP A 54 39.58 6.09 5.09
C ASP A 54 40.80 6.15 6.05
N GLY A 55 40.82 5.32 7.11
CA GLY A 55 41.92 5.24 8.07
C GLY A 55 42.01 6.41 9.05
N LYS A 56 40.96 7.23 9.18
CA LYS A 56 40.93 8.33 10.14
C LYS A 56 40.63 7.81 11.55
N ASN A 57 41.24 8.43 12.55
CA ASN A 57 41.03 8.10 13.96
C ASN A 57 39.96 9.01 14.58
N TRP A 58 39.46 8.64 15.76
CA TRP A 58 38.49 9.43 16.56
C TRP A 58 38.90 10.89 16.82
N ARG A 59 40.18 11.24 16.70
CA ARG A 59 40.73 12.59 16.93
C ARG A 59 40.87 13.39 15.63
N THR A 60 40.81 12.73 14.48
CA THR A 60 40.93 13.33 13.14
C THR A 60 39.64 13.26 12.34
N TYR A 61 38.53 12.82 12.95
CA TYR A 61 37.22 12.86 12.33
C TYR A 61 36.76 14.29 12.05
N ASN A 62 36.19 14.47 10.87
CA ASN A 62 35.58 15.71 10.45
C ASN A 62 34.10 15.71 10.87
N TYR A 63 33.84 16.13 12.11
CA TYR A 63 32.48 16.23 12.65
C TYR A 63 31.59 17.21 11.88
N ARG A 64 32.18 18.24 11.26
CA ARG A 64 31.43 19.20 10.43
C ARG A 64 30.90 18.53 9.16
N GLN A 65 31.65 17.61 8.58
CA GLN A 65 31.19 16.78 7.48
C GLN A 65 30.00 15.92 7.93
N SER A 66 30.12 15.18 9.04
CA SER A 66 29.03 14.35 9.54
C SER A 66 27.78 15.14 9.92
N LEU A 67 27.93 16.37 10.45
CA LEU A 67 26.83 17.29 10.70
C LEU A 67 26.14 17.74 9.40
N ASN A 68 26.90 18.04 8.34
CA ASN A 68 26.32 18.39 7.04
C ASN A 68 25.52 17.21 6.45
N PHE A 69 26.02 15.97 6.58
CA PHE A 69 25.26 14.76 6.22
C PHE A 69 23.99 14.62 7.08
N ALA A 70 24.03 14.95 8.37
CA ALA A 70 22.85 14.95 9.24
C ALA A 70 21.77 15.94 8.75
N ILE A 71 22.19 17.17 8.45
CA ILE A 71 21.28 18.25 8.00
C ILE A 71 20.66 17.88 6.65
N PHE A 72 21.47 17.42 5.69
CA PHE A 72 20.98 17.01 4.38
C PHE A 72 20.03 15.80 4.46
N GLY A 73 20.40 14.78 5.24
CA GLY A 73 19.58 13.59 5.45
C GLY A 73 18.23 13.91 6.10
N THR A 74 18.21 14.81 7.08
CA THR A 74 17.01 15.09 7.89
C THR A 74 16.06 16.09 7.22
N PHE A 75 16.59 17.16 6.63
CA PHE A 75 15.75 18.26 6.12
C PHE A 75 15.44 18.16 4.63
N PHE A 76 16.25 17.44 3.84
CA PHE A 76 16.03 17.32 2.39
C PHE A 76 15.61 15.91 2.00
N VAL A 77 16.37 14.90 2.42
CA VAL A 77 16.13 13.51 2.02
C VAL A 77 14.89 12.94 2.70
N ALA A 78 14.71 13.15 4.01
CA ALA A 78 13.54 12.61 4.72
C ALA A 78 12.19 13.14 4.18
N PRO A 79 12.00 14.46 3.94
CA PRO A 79 10.75 14.96 3.34
C PRO A 79 10.56 14.48 1.90
N SER A 80 11.63 14.43 1.10
CA SER A 80 11.57 13.98 -0.29
C SER A 80 11.17 12.50 -0.39
N LEU A 81 11.77 11.64 0.42
CA LEU A 81 11.44 10.21 0.47
C LEU A 81 10.04 9.97 1.02
N TYR A 82 9.59 10.78 1.97
CA TYR A 82 8.22 10.70 2.47
C TYR A 82 7.20 11.09 1.39
N GLY A 83 7.45 12.17 0.65
CA GLY A 83 6.61 12.57 -0.48
C GLY A 83 6.57 11.49 -1.56
N TRP A 84 7.73 10.92 -1.91
CA TRP A 84 7.82 9.80 -2.85
C TRP A 84 7.04 8.57 -2.35
N ALA A 85 7.20 8.19 -1.08
CA ALA A 85 6.49 7.06 -0.49
C ALA A 85 4.96 7.27 -0.50
N ILE A 86 4.46 8.48 -0.24
CA ILE A 86 3.03 8.78 -0.38
C ILE A 86 2.60 8.59 -1.82
N VAL A 87 3.33 9.17 -2.77
CA VAL A 87 3.01 9.06 -4.20
C VAL A 87 2.99 7.59 -4.63
N GLU A 88 3.96 6.79 -4.21
CA GLU A 88 4.02 5.35 -4.47
C GLU A 88 2.80 4.63 -3.87
N GLN A 89 2.47 4.87 -2.60
CA GLN A 89 1.36 4.19 -1.92
C GLN A 89 0.00 4.52 -2.55
N PHE A 90 -0.21 5.76 -2.98
CA PHE A 90 -1.45 6.19 -3.60
C PHE A 90 -1.52 5.90 -5.11
N SER A 91 -0.40 5.88 -5.80
CA SER A 91 -0.36 5.68 -7.26
C SER A 91 -0.29 4.21 -7.60
N TYR A 92 0.57 3.43 -6.93
CA TYR A 92 0.88 2.04 -7.30
C TYR A 92 -0.34 1.12 -7.20
N GLY A 93 -1.13 1.22 -6.12
CA GLY A 93 -2.33 0.39 -5.94
C GLY A 93 -3.37 0.58 -7.05
N PRO A 94 -3.85 1.81 -7.30
CA PRO A 94 -4.79 2.08 -8.37
C PRO A 94 -4.22 1.87 -9.79
N LEU A 95 -2.96 2.20 -10.04
CA LEU A 95 -2.31 1.96 -11.34
C LEU A 95 -2.20 0.47 -11.65
N ALA A 96 -1.83 -0.36 -10.67
CA ALA A 96 -1.74 -1.81 -10.85
C ALA A 96 -3.11 -2.44 -11.11
N GLY A 97 -4.16 -1.98 -10.42
CA GLY A 97 -5.52 -2.47 -10.69
C GLY A 97 -6.07 -1.99 -12.03
N THR A 98 -5.80 -0.74 -12.41
CA THR A 98 -6.22 -0.16 -13.70
C THR A 98 -5.51 -0.85 -14.86
N SER A 99 -4.20 -1.08 -14.75
CA SER A 99 -3.41 -1.78 -15.77
C SER A 99 -3.81 -3.24 -15.93
N PHE A 100 -4.24 -3.91 -14.84
CA PHE A 100 -4.77 -5.26 -14.90
C PHE A 100 -6.06 -5.34 -15.73
N PHE A 101 -7.07 -4.54 -15.38
CA PHE A 101 -8.35 -4.55 -16.12
C PHE A 101 -8.19 -4.08 -17.56
N PHE A 102 -7.44 -2.99 -17.77
CA PHE A 102 -7.17 -2.45 -19.10
C PHE A 102 -6.37 -3.44 -19.96
N GLY A 103 -5.32 -4.05 -19.41
CA GLY A 103 -4.51 -5.07 -20.10
C GLY A 103 -5.34 -6.31 -20.47
N MET A 104 -6.18 -6.78 -19.55
CA MET A 104 -7.10 -7.89 -19.82
C MET A 104 -8.12 -7.55 -20.92
N SER A 105 -8.69 -6.35 -20.92
CA SER A 105 -9.63 -5.92 -21.98
C SER A 105 -8.96 -5.80 -23.36
N LEU A 106 -7.71 -5.35 -23.43
CA LEU A 106 -6.95 -5.33 -24.68
C LEU A 106 -6.67 -6.75 -25.22
N LEU A 107 -6.37 -7.70 -24.33
CA LEU A 107 -6.20 -9.12 -24.70
C LEU A 107 -7.50 -9.76 -25.19
N GLU A 108 -8.64 -9.27 -24.74
CA GLU A 108 -9.98 -9.64 -25.24
C GLU A 108 -10.33 -8.97 -26.59
N GLN A 109 -9.37 -8.29 -27.23
CA GLN A 109 -9.55 -7.54 -28.49
C GLN A 109 -10.58 -6.41 -28.43
N LYS A 110 -10.90 -5.90 -27.23
CA LYS A 110 -11.75 -4.70 -27.09
C LYS A 110 -10.99 -3.47 -27.55
N THR A 111 -11.72 -2.49 -28.09
CA THR A 111 -11.12 -1.19 -28.43
C THR A 111 -10.68 -0.45 -27.17
N THR A 112 -9.72 0.46 -27.31
CA THR A 112 -9.21 1.26 -26.18
C THR A 112 -10.32 2.03 -25.46
N LYS A 113 -11.39 2.41 -26.16
CA LYS A 113 -12.54 3.12 -25.59
C LYS A 113 -13.40 2.20 -24.72
N GLU A 114 -13.68 0.99 -25.19
CA GLU A 114 -14.42 -0.04 -24.44
C GLU A 114 -13.63 -0.53 -23.23
N ALA A 115 -12.31 -0.70 -23.37
CA ALA A 115 -11.44 -1.06 -22.26
C ALA A 115 -11.44 0.00 -21.14
N VAL A 116 -11.41 1.29 -21.50
CA VAL A 116 -11.48 2.38 -20.52
C VAL A 116 -12.85 2.45 -19.84
N GLN A 117 -13.93 2.22 -20.58
CA GLN A 117 -15.28 2.23 -20.01
C GLN A 117 -15.45 1.09 -19.00
N GLU A 118 -15.02 -0.12 -19.36
CA GLU A 118 -15.09 -1.29 -18.48
C GLU A 118 -14.29 -1.10 -17.19
N VAL A 119 -13.12 -0.47 -17.29
CA VAL A 119 -12.34 -0.07 -16.10
C VAL A 119 -13.15 0.91 -15.25
N LYS A 120 -13.72 1.97 -15.83
CA LYS A 120 -14.47 2.98 -15.06
C LYS A 120 -15.67 2.40 -14.31
N ASP A 121 -16.32 1.41 -14.88
CA ASP A 121 -17.52 0.82 -14.29
C ASP A 121 -17.19 -0.24 -13.24
N LYS A 122 -16.16 -1.07 -13.48
CA LYS A 122 -15.83 -2.22 -12.59
C LYS A 122 -14.74 -1.91 -11.57
N PHE A 123 -13.82 -0.99 -11.87
CA PHE A 123 -12.71 -0.63 -10.99
C PHE A 123 -13.16 -0.03 -9.65
N PRO A 124 -14.10 0.94 -9.56
CA PRO A 124 -14.42 1.56 -8.27
C PRO A 124 -15.02 0.56 -7.27
N ASP A 125 -15.86 -0.36 -7.73
CA ASP A 125 -16.43 -1.41 -6.87
C ASP A 125 -15.38 -2.42 -6.43
N THR A 126 -14.52 -2.85 -7.37
CA THR A 126 -13.41 -3.75 -7.07
C THR A 126 -12.41 -3.11 -6.09
N TYR A 127 -12.10 -1.83 -6.30
CA TYR A 127 -11.16 -1.07 -5.49
C TYR A 127 -11.67 -0.87 -4.06
N LYS A 128 -12.97 -0.55 -3.89
CA LYS A 128 -13.59 -0.46 -2.55
C LYS A 128 -13.44 -1.76 -1.77
N VAL A 129 -13.72 -2.91 -2.39
CA VAL A 129 -13.56 -4.21 -1.75
C VAL A 129 -12.10 -4.46 -1.40
N GLY A 130 -11.17 -4.16 -2.32
CA GLY A 130 -9.74 -4.32 -2.09
C GLY A 130 -9.22 -3.48 -0.92
N VAL A 131 -9.59 -2.20 -0.85
CA VAL A 131 -9.18 -1.28 0.22
C VAL A 131 -9.71 -1.73 1.59
N CYS A 132 -10.85 -2.43 1.66
CA CYS A 132 -11.36 -2.98 2.91
C CYS A 132 -10.72 -4.32 3.28
N VAL A 133 -10.55 -5.22 2.31
CA VAL A 133 -10.13 -6.61 2.53
C VAL A 133 -8.61 -6.70 2.77
N TRP A 134 -7.80 -5.96 2.01
CA TRP A 134 -6.34 -6.06 2.10
C TRP A 134 -5.77 -5.64 3.46
N PRO A 135 -6.23 -4.56 4.12
CA PRO A 135 -5.78 -4.23 5.48
C PRO A 135 -6.09 -5.31 6.51
N ILE A 136 -7.24 -6.00 6.38
CA ILE A 136 -7.62 -7.10 7.26
C ILE A 136 -6.68 -8.29 7.04
N ILE A 137 -6.43 -8.67 5.79
CA ILE A 137 -5.50 -9.74 5.42
C ILE A 137 -4.09 -9.42 5.92
N GLN A 138 -3.61 -8.19 5.72
CA GLN A 138 -2.30 -7.75 6.20
C GLN A 138 -2.22 -7.75 7.73
N THR A 139 -3.29 -7.34 8.42
CA THR A 139 -3.35 -7.39 9.88
C THR A 139 -3.22 -8.83 10.37
N ILE A 140 -3.97 -9.77 9.80
CA ILE A 140 -3.86 -11.20 10.12
C ILE A 140 -2.46 -11.73 9.82
N ASN A 141 -1.89 -11.37 8.67
CA ASN A 141 -0.56 -11.80 8.24
C ASN A 141 0.54 -11.38 9.22
N PHE A 142 0.50 -10.14 9.73
CA PHE A 142 1.52 -9.65 10.65
C PHE A 142 1.27 -10.00 12.13
N THR A 143 0.02 -10.29 12.52
CA THR A 143 -0.32 -10.59 13.93
C THR A 143 -0.38 -12.08 14.24
N LEU A 144 -0.90 -12.90 13.32
CA LEU A 144 -1.17 -14.32 13.56
C LEU A 144 -0.19 -15.26 12.83
N ILE A 145 0.42 -14.82 11.71
CA ILE A 145 1.29 -15.67 10.90
C ILE A 145 2.76 -15.42 11.23
N ALA A 146 3.47 -16.51 11.58
CA ALA A 146 4.90 -16.49 11.80
C ALA A 146 5.66 -16.04 10.54
N GLU A 147 6.77 -15.34 10.71
CA GLU A 147 7.50 -14.66 9.63
C GLU A 147 7.79 -15.52 8.39
N HIS A 148 8.17 -16.78 8.59
CA HIS A 148 8.45 -17.72 7.50
C HIS A 148 7.20 -18.13 6.68
N ASN A 149 6.00 -18.09 7.28
CA ASN A 149 4.74 -18.50 6.64
C ASN A 149 3.95 -17.33 6.03
N ARG A 150 4.42 -16.09 6.19
CA ARG A 150 3.72 -14.89 5.68
C ARG A 150 3.59 -14.90 4.16
N VAL A 151 4.65 -15.30 3.46
CA VAL A 151 4.65 -15.36 1.99
C VAL A 151 3.66 -16.41 1.45
N PRO A 152 3.68 -17.68 1.91
CA PRO A 152 2.65 -18.65 1.54
C PRO A 152 1.21 -18.20 1.81
N PHE A 153 0.95 -17.59 2.97
CA PHE A 153 -0.38 -17.10 3.34
C PHE A 153 -0.90 -16.01 2.40
N VAL A 154 -0.06 -15.01 2.11
CA VAL A 154 -0.40 -13.93 1.18
C VAL A 154 -0.63 -14.49 -0.23
N SER A 155 0.12 -15.50 -0.65
CA SER A 155 -0.09 -16.16 -1.94
C SER A 155 -1.46 -16.82 -2.05
N ILE A 156 -1.92 -17.54 -1.02
CA ILE A 156 -3.27 -18.14 -0.99
C ILE A 156 -4.34 -17.05 -1.05
N CYS A 157 -4.20 -15.98 -0.27
CA CYS A 157 -5.11 -14.84 -0.30
C CYS A 157 -5.13 -14.17 -1.68
N SER A 158 -3.97 -14.08 -2.33
CA SER A 158 -3.84 -13.52 -3.69
C SER A 158 -4.55 -14.38 -4.73
N LEU A 159 -4.54 -15.72 -4.59
CA LEU A 159 -5.31 -16.62 -5.45
C LEU A 159 -6.83 -16.44 -5.29
N LEU A 160 -7.29 -16.23 -4.05
CA LEU A 160 -8.69 -15.89 -3.80
C LEU A 160 -9.05 -14.55 -4.43
N TRP A 161 -8.15 -13.56 -4.32
CA TRP A 161 -8.31 -12.25 -4.94
C TRP A 161 -8.35 -12.32 -6.46
N THR A 162 -7.48 -13.08 -7.12
CA THR A 162 -7.51 -13.24 -8.59
C THR A 162 -8.79 -13.94 -9.05
N THR A 163 -9.28 -14.90 -8.28
CA THR A 163 -10.58 -15.55 -8.55
C THR A 163 -11.73 -14.55 -8.44
N PHE A 164 -11.72 -13.69 -7.41
CA PHE A 164 -12.68 -12.61 -7.26
C PHE A 164 -12.60 -11.58 -8.41
N LEU A 165 -11.40 -11.21 -8.85
CA LEU A 165 -11.22 -10.31 -9.99
C LEU A 165 -11.78 -10.92 -11.28
N ALA A 166 -11.54 -12.22 -11.53
CA ALA A 166 -12.11 -12.93 -12.67
C ALA A 166 -13.65 -12.96 -12.62
N TYR A 167 -14.22 -13.13 -11.42
CA TYR A 167 -15.67 -13.03 -11.23
C TYR A 167 -16.20 -11.62 -11.50
N MET A 168 -15.58 -10.58 -10.93
CA MET A 168 -15.97 -9.17 -11.16
C MET A 168 -15.88 -8.78 -12.63
N LYS A 169 -14.87 -9.29 -13.35
CA LYS A 169 -14.70 -9.12 -14.79
C LYS A 169 -15.90 -9.70 -15.58
N GLN A 170 -16.46 -10.82 -15.15
CA GLN A 170 -17.58 -11.48 -15.85
C GLN A 170 -18.94 -10.84 -15.61
N ARG A 171 -19.08 -9.95 -14.61
CA ARG A 171 -20.35 -9.29 -14.33
C ARG A 171 -20.77 -8.41 -15.53
N PRO A 172 -22.04 -8.49 -15.96
CA PRO A 172 -22.56 -7.57 -16.97
C PRO A 172 -22.44 -6.14 -16.45
N GLU A 173 -22.10 -5.21 -17.35
CA GLU A 173 -22.01 -3.80 -17.00
C GLU A 173 -23.37 -3.35 -16.47
N HIS A 174 -23.39 -2.78 -15.26
CA HIS A 174 -24.60 -2.21 -14.71
C HIS A 174 -24.84 -0.92 -15.50
N SER A 175 -25.59 -1.05 -16.60
CA SER A 175 -26.28 0.07 -17.22
C SER A 175 -26.97 0.82 -16.11
N SER A 176 -26.51 2.05 -15.84
CA SER A 176 -27.15 2.99 -14.95
C SER A 176 -28.64 3.05 -15.28
N GLU A 177 -29.44 2.41 -14.44
CA GLU A 177 -30.89 2.62 -14.33
C GLU A 177 -31.10 4.00 -13.73
N ASP A 178 -30.93 5.03 -14.57
CA ASP A 178 -31.73 6.25 -14.50
C ASP A 178 -32.76 6.16 -15.64
N ASP A 179 -33.93 5.63 -15.31
CA ASP A 179 -35.26 5.80 -15.93
C ASP A 179 -35.47 7.17 -16.66
N ILE A 180 -36.09 7.38 -17.85
CA ILE A 180 -37.31 6.86 -18.51
C ILE A 180 -37.38 7.26 -20.02
N VAL A 181 -37.68 6.25 -20.86
CA VAL A 181 -38.50 6.19 -22.11
C VAL A 181 -38.23 7.13 -23.30
N THR A 182 -37.72 6.54 -24.39
CA THR A 182 -38.34 6.62 -25.74
C THR A 182 -38.16 5.31 -26.52
N ASP A 183 -39.30 4.68 -26.81
CA ASP A 183 -39.62 3.80 -27.94
C ASP A 183 -38.75 2.55 -28.22
N GLY A 184 -39.16 1.43 -27.60
CA GLY A 184 -39.77 0.36 -28.39
C GLY A 184 -38.90 -0.37 -29.43
N VAL A 185 -37.65 -0.73 -29.13
CA VAL A 185 -36.95 -1.84 -29.81
C VAL A 185 -36.11 -2.61 -28.79
N THR A 186 -36.61 -3.76 -28.32
CA THR A 186 -35.78 -4.75 -27.62
C THR A 186 -34.83 -5.40 -28.61
N MET A 187 -33.64 -4.83 -28.80
CA MET A 187 -32.50 -5.60 -29.31
C MET A 187 -32.05 -6.54 -28.19
N GLY A 188 -32.34 -7.83 -28.37
CA GLY A 188 -31.87 -8.88 -27.47
C GLY A 188 -30.35 -8.82 -27.32
N SER A 189 -29.89 -8.91 -26.06
CA SER A 189 -28.47 -8.96 -25.74
C SER A 189 -27.75 -10.02 -26.59
N PRO A 190 -26.50 -9.78 -27.06
CA PRO A 190 -25.78 -10.67 -27.99
C PRO A 190 -25.77 -12.16 -27.57
N LYS A 191 -25.74 -12.42 -26.26
CA LYS A 191 -25.80 -13.78 -25.69
C LYS A 191 -27.14 -14.50 -25.95
N THR A 192 -28.24 -13.76 -26.05
CA THR A 192 -29.57 -14.31 -26.32
C THR A 192 -29.68 -14.79 -27.76
N ILE A 193 -29.04 -14.07 -28.70
CA ILE A 193 -29.03 -14.40 -30.12
C ILE A 193 -28.20 -15.67 -30.36
N GLU A 194 -27.04 -15.82 -29.72
CA GLU A 194 -26.23 -17.04 -29.84
C GLU A 194 -26.95 -18.27 -29.29
N ILE A 195 -27.66 -18.15 -28.17
CA ILE A 195 -28.43 -19.26 -27.57
C ILE A 195 -29.60 -19.67 -28.47
N GLU A 196 -30.28 -18.71 -29.09
CA GLU A 196 -31.40 -18.97 -30.00
C GLU A 196 -30.92 -19.62 -31.32
N VAL A 197 -29.78 -19.17 -31.86
CA VAL A 197 -29.15 -19.76 -33.04
C VAL A 197 -28.68 -21.19 -32.76
N GLN A 198 -28.07 -21.44 -31.61
CA GLN A 198 -27.66 -22.78 -31.20
C GLN A 198 -28.85 -23.73 -31.00
N ARG A 199 -29.96 -23.23 -30.41
CA ARG A 199 -31.20 -24.01 -30.28
C ARG A 199 -31.82 -24.37 -31.62
N LYS A 200 -31.82 -23.47 -32.60
CA LYS A 200 -32.35 -23.73 -33.94
C LYS A 200 -31.48 -24.68 -34.76
N LEU A 201 -30.15 -24.63 -34.59
CA LEU A 201 -29.23 -25.56 -35.23
C LEU A 201 -29.32 -26.99 -34.65
N ALA A 202 -29.65 -27.12 -33.36
CA ALA A 202 -29.82 -28.43 -32.72
C ALA A 202 -31.19 -29.08 -33.00
N ALA A 203 -32.13 -28.35 -33.60
CA ALA A 203 -33.49 -28.81 -33.92
C ALA A 203 -33.68 -29.17 -35.41
N LEU A 204 -32.62 -29.08 -36.21
CA LEU A 204 -32.52 -29.56 -37.60
C LEU A 204 -31.74 -30.89 -37.62
#